data_AF-A0A484HM90-F1
#
_entry.id   AF-A0A484HM90-F1
#
_cell.length_a   1.000
_cell.length_b   1.000
_cell.length_c   1.000
_cell.angle_alpha   90.00
_cell.angle_beta   90.00
_cell.angle_gamma   90.00
#
_symmetry.space_group_name_H-M   'P 1'
#
loop_
_entity.id
_entity.type
_entity.pdbx_description
1 polymer ?
#
loop_
_entity_poly.entity_id
_entity_poly.type
_entity_poly.pdbx_seq_one_letter_code
_entity_poly.pdbx_strand_id
1 'polypeptide(L)' 'MDDPKVPFTNNQGERDIRMTKVQQKISGCFRSMKGAEIFCRVRGYLSTCKKNDVTPSDALRLLFQGKLPDFLNEQ' A
#
# COMPACT_ATOMS: atom_id res chain seq x y z
N MET A 1 0.35 -1.50 -26.50
CA MET A 1 0.22 -2.34 -25.30
C MET A 1 -0.74 -3.44 -25.73
N ASP A 2 -0.26 -4.34 -26.58
CA ASP A 2 -1.10 -5.26 -27.35
C ASP A 2 -0.36 -6.60 -27.47
N ASP A 3 0.22 -7.07 -26.36
CA ASP A 3 0.73 -8.43 -26.29
C ASP A 3 -0.41 -9.35 -25.84
N PRO A 4 -0.96 -10.19 -26.74
CA PRO A 4 -2.06 -11.10 -26.41
C PRO A 4 -1.70 -12.12 -25.31
N LYS A 5 -0.42 -12.26 -24.94
CA LYS A 5 0.02 -13.10 -23.80
C LYS A 5 -0.11 -12.42 -22.45
N VAL A 6 -0.33 -11.10 -22.39
CA VAL A 6 -0.52 -10.36 -21.14
C VAL A 6 -2.01 -10.02 -21.02
N PRO A 7 -2.83 -10.91 -20.44
CA PRO A 7 -4.25 -10.64 -20.28
C PRO A 7 -4.46 -9.36 -19.45
N PHE A 8 -5.56 -8.65 -19.73
CA PHE A 8 -6.03 -7.56 -18.89
C PHE A 8 -6.35 -8.12 -17.50
N THR A 9 -5.40 -8.00 -16.58
CA THR A 9 -5.50 -8.51 -15.23
C THR A 9 -5.59 -7.35 -14.25
N ASN A 10 -6.41 -7.52 -13.22
CA ASN A 10 -6.44 -6.65 -12.05
C ASN A 10 -5.20 -6.94 -11.17
N ASN A 11 -4.02 -6.68 -11.72
CA ASN A 11 -2.75 -7.04 -11.11
C ASN A 11 -2.48 -6.21 -9.84
N GLN A 12 -1.56 -6.69 -9.00
CA GLN A 12 -1.32 -6.06 -7.71
C GLN A 12 -0.77 -4.63 -7.83
N GLY A 13 0.02 -4.34 -8.86
CA GLY A 13 0.55 -2.99 -9.09
C GLY A 13 -0.54 -1.97 -9.39
N GLU A 14 -1.51 -2.33 -10.23
CA GLU A 14 -2.66 -1.48 -10.53
C GLU A 14 -3.51 -1.24 -9.28
N ARG A 15 -3.76 -2.29 -8.49
CA ARG A 15 -4.55 -2.21 -7.24
C ARG A 15 -3.89 -1.28 -6.22
N ASP A 16 -2.56 -1.32 -6.10
CA ASP A 16 -1.81 -0.49 -5.17
C ASP A 16 -1.87 0.99 -5.58
N ILE A 17 -1.79 1.32 -6.88
CA ILE A 17 -1.86 2.69 -7.40
C ILE A 17 -3.29 3.26 -7.40
N ARG A 18 -4.32 2.40 -7.53
CA ARG A 18 -5.72 2.83 -7.65
C ARG A 18 -6.17 3.78 -6.54
N MET A 19 -5.75 3.51 -5.30
CA MET A 19 -6.12 4.36 -4.16
C MET A 19 -5.46 5.74 -4.21
N THR A 20 -4.25 5.85 -4.76
CA THR A 20 -3.60 7.15 -4.99
C THR A 20 -4.41 7.98 -5.99
N LYS A 21 -4.92 7.36 -7.06
CA LYS A 21 -5.73 8.06 -8.05
C LYS A 21 -7.10 8.46 -7.49
N VAL A 22 -7.72 7.60 -6.70
CA VAL A 22 -8.96 7.90 -5.96
C VAL A 22 -8.75 9.09 -5.01
N GLN A 23 -7.62 9.12 -4.28
CA GLN A 23 -7.28 10.23 -3.40
C GLN A 23 -7.17 11.55 -4.16
N GLN A 24 -6.48 11.56 -5.31
CA GLN A 24 -6.36 12.73 -6.17
C GLN A 24 -7.69 13.20 -6.78
N LYS A 25 -8.53 12.26 -7.23
CA LYS A 25 -9.72 12.57 -8.03
C LYS A 25 -10.95 12.91 -7.19
N ILE A 26 -11.19 12.16 -6.10
CA ILE A 26 -12.48 12.19 -5.40
C ILE A 26 -12.38 12.30 -3.87
N SER A 27 -11.28 11.89 -3.23
CA SER A 27 -11.16 11.89 -1.76
C SER A 27 -10.41 13.14 -1.24
N GLY A 28 -10.74 14.31 -1.79
CA GLY A 28 -10.25 15.61 -1.31
C GLY A 28 -8.86 16.04 -1.80
N CYS A 29 -8.20 15.25 -2.65
CA CYS A 29 -6.87 15.49 -3.21
C CYS A 29 -5.75 15.58 -2.14
N PHE A 30 -4.50 15.58 -2.58
CA PHE A 30 -3.36 15.89 -1.72
C PHE A 30 -3.16 17.40 -1.66
N ARG A 31 -3.23 17.97 -0.46
CA ARG A 31 -3.00 19.41 -0.24
C ARG A 31 -1.51 19.80 -0.23
N SER A 32 -0.63 18.80 -0.13
CA SER A 32 0.83 18.99 -0.17
C SER A 32 1.52 17.68 -0.54
N MET A 33 2.75 17.78 -1.03
CA MET A 33 3.61 16.62 -1.32
C MET A 33 3.89 15.79 -0.06
N LYS A 34 4.11 16.45 1.07
CA LYS A 34 4.29 15.78 2.37
C LYS A 34 3.09 14.90 2.74
N GLY A 35 1.87 15.37 2.49
CA GLY A 35 0.66 14.56 2.70
C GLY A 35 0.59 13.34 1.78
N ALA A 36 1.01 13.49 0.53
CA ALA A 36 1.10 12.38 -0.43
C ALA A 36 2.15 11.35 -0.01
N GLU A 37 3.31 11.78 0.48
CA GLU A 37 4.36 10.90 0.98
C GLU A 37 3.90 10.09 2.20
N ILE A 38 3.23 10.73 3.16
CA ILE A 38 2.66 10.04 4.33
C ILE A 38 1.64 9.00 3.89
N PHE A 39 0.74 9.36 2.98
CA PHE A 39 -0.27 8.44 2.44
C PHE A 39 0.40 7.21 1.78
N CYS A 40 1.38 7.44 0.90
CA CYS A 40 2.12 6.38 0.23
C CYS A 40 2.89 5.51 1.22
N ARG A 41 3.50 6.09 2.26
CA ARG A 41 4.25 5.34 3.28
C ARG A 41 3.33 4.40 4.08
N VAL A 42 2.17 4.88 4.54
CA VAL A 42 1.20 4.05 5.27
C VAL A 42 0.68 2.91 4.39
N ARG A 43 0.29 3.22 3.15
CA ARG A 43 -0.23 2.22 2.20
C ARG A 43 0.83 1.20 1.79
N GLY A 44 2.07 1.65 1.58
CA GLY A 44 3.22 0.81 1.28
C GLY A 44 3.49 -0.18 2.42
N TYR A 45 3.54 0.29 3.66
CA TYR A 45 3.69 -0.56 4.85
C TYR A 45 2.62 -1.65 4.91
N LEU A 46 1.33 -1.29 4.74
CA LEU A 46 0.24 -2.26 4.78
C LEU A 46 0.27 -3.25 3.60
N SER A 47 0.65 -2.80 2.39
CA SER A 47 0.83 -3.69 1.23
C SER A 47 1.95 -4.69 1.49
N THR A 48 3.07 -4.25 2.06
CA THR A 48 4.19 -5.12 2.43
C THR A 48 3.81 -6.13 3.51
N CYS A 49 3.11 -5.71 4.58
CA CYS A 49 2.62 -6.62 5.61
C CYS A 49 1.71 -7.70 5.02
N LYS A 50 0.77 -7.30 4.15
CA LYS A 50 -0.14 -8.22 3.49
C LYS A 50 0.58 -9.24 2.59
N LYS A 51 1.69 -8.86 1.96
CA LYS A 51 2.52 -9.77 1.13
C LYS A 51 3.27 -10.82 1.96
N ASN A 52 3.43 -10.58 3.27
CA ASN A 52 4.07 -11.49 4.21
C ASN A 52 3.02 -12.08 5.18
N ASP A 53 1.78 -12.26 4.71
CA ASP A 53 0.67 -12.87 5.44
C ASP A 53 0.28 -12.19 6.77
N VAL A 54 0.70 -10.94 6.99
CA VAL A 54 0.29 -10.14 8.15
C VAL A 54 -0.95 -9.33 7.81
N THR A 55 -2.02 -9.50 8.60
CA THR A 55 -3.28 -8.77 8.39
C THR A 55 -3.08 -7.26 8.65
N PRO A 56 -3.80 -6.37 7.96
CA PRO A 56 -3.69 -4.93 8.21
C PRO A 56 -3.99 -4.53 9.66
N SER A 57 -4.93 -5.22 10.31
CA SER A 57 -5.29 -4.97 11.71
C SER A 57 -4.14 -5.34 12.65
N ASP A 58 -3.48 -6.48 12.43
CA ASP A 58 -2.31 -6.88 13.20
C ASP A 58 -1.11 -5.98 12.96
N ALA A 59 -0.86 -5.59 11.71
CA ALA A 59 0.18 -4.64 11.35
C ALA A 59 -0.01 -3.31 12.08
N LEU A 60 -1.23 -2.76 12.08
CA LEU A 60 -1.54 -1.53 12.81
C LEU A 60 -1.42 -1.71 14.33
N ARG A 61 -1.86 -2.85 14.88
CA ARG A 61 -1.71 -3.16 16.31
C ARG A 61 -0.24 -3.17 16.73
N LEU A 62 0.62 -3.86 15.98
CA LEU A 62 2.06 -3.91 16.23
C LEU A 62 2.68 -2.52 16.13
N LEU A 63 2.33 -1.75 15.10
CA LEU A 63 2.80 -0.37 14.90
C LEU A 63 2.48 0.52 16.11
N PHE A 64 1.24 0.49 16.62
CA PHE A 64 0.84 1.27 17.80
C PHE A 64 1.48 0.76 19.10
N GLN A 65 1.93 -0.48 19.15
CA GLN A 65 2.72 -1.04 20.25
C GLN A 65 4.22 -0.73 20.13
N GLY A 66 4.66 -0.04 19.07
CA GLY A 66 6.07 0.24 18.80
C GLY A 66 6.86 -1.00 18.37
N LYS A 67 6.19 -2.06 17.91
CA LYS A 67 6.80 -3.32 17.45
C LYS A 67 6.70 -3.43 15.93
N LEU A 68 7.70 -4.04 15.32
CA LEU A 68 7.66 -4.40 13.90
C LEU A 68 7.28 -5.87 13.74
N PRO A 69 6.56 -6.24 12.67
CA PRO A 69 6.37 -7.63 12.26
C PRO A 69 7.69 -8.40 12.15
N ASP A 70 7.66 -9.70 12.50
CA ASP A 70 8.86 -10.53 12.58
C ASP A 70 9.63 -10.58 11.25
N PHE A 71 8.93 -10.65 10.12
CA PHE A 71 9.53 -10.69 8.77
C PHE A 71 10.37 -9.44 8.42
N LEU A 72 10.21 -8.32 9.14
CA LEU A 72 11.03 -7.12 8.95
C LEU A 72 12.34 -7.16 9.75
N ASN A 73 12.42 -8.02 10.77
CA ASN A 73 13.60 -8.16 11.63
C ASN A 73 14.60 -9.21 11.11
N GLU A 74 14.22 -10.01 10.11
CA GLU A 74 15.02 -11.10 9.53
C GLU A 74 15.96 -10.64 8.39
N GLN A 75 16.50 -9.41 8.44
CA GLN A 75 17.44 -8.90 7.44
C GLN A 75 18.91 -9.19 7.77
#